data_AF-A0A932WSE0-F1
#
_entry.id   AF-A0A932WSE0-F1
#
_cell.length_a   1.000
_cell.length_b   1.000
_cell.length_c   1.000
_cell.angle_alpha   90.00
_cell.angle_beta   90.00
_cell.angle_gamma   90.00
#
_symmetry.space_group_name_H-M   'P 1'
#
loop_
_entity.id
_entity.type
_entity.pdbx_description
1 polymer ?
#
loop_
_entity_poly.entity_id
_entity_poly.type
_entity_poly.pdbx_seq_one_letter_code
_entity_poly.pdbx_strand_id
1 'polypeptide(L)'
;MKYVDEYRDPGLARELLTGIRRRATKPWVLMEVCGGQTHSLLRNGIDAELEGIVELIHGPGCPVCVTPAEAIDLACDLARRPGVLIASFGDMLRVPGNHGSLLDVRTQGGQVRTVYSPLDAVELARREPDRQVVFFAVGFETTTPATALAVLQADRYRLENFSLLVAHVRVQPAM
;
A
#
# COMPACT_ATOMS: atom_id res chain seq x y z
N MET A 1 -14.70 20.87 -5.77
CA MET A 1 -14.13 19.89 -6.74
C MET A 1 -15.31 19.20 -7.38
N LYS A 2 -15.43 19.24 -8.72
CA LYS A 2 -16.56 18.62 -9.43
C LYS A 2 -16.70 17.16 -8.97
N TYR A 3 -17.92 16.69 -8.72
CA TYR A 3 -18.25 15.34 -8.25
C TYR A 3 -18.01 15.00 -6.77
N VAL A 4 -17.44 15.88 -5.95
CA VAL A 4 -17.26 15.58 -4.51
C VAL A 4 -18.58 15.63 -3.75
N ASP A 5 -19.39 16.65 -3.98
CA ASP A 5 -20.65 16.82 -3.25
C ASP A 5 -21.73 15.87 -3.79
N GLU A 6 -21.78 15.67 -5.11
CA GLU A 6 -22.74 14.79 -5.79
C GLU A 6 -22.60 13.31 -5.36
N TYR A 7 -21.37 12.81 -5.18
CA TYR A 7 -21.14 11.43 -4.72
C TYR A 7 -21.07 11.28 -3.19
N ARG A 8 -21.26 12.37 -2.43
CA ARG A 8 -21.32 12.38 -0.97
C ARG A 8 -22.70 12.81 -0.46
N ASP A 9 -23.74 12.51 -1.23
CA ASP A 9 -25.12 12.81 -0.87
C ASP A 9 -25.73 11.66 -0.03
N PRO A 10 -26.10 11.92 1.26
CA PRO A 10 -26.73 10.91 2.11
C PRO A 10 -28.15 10.53 1.66
N GLY A 11 -28.86 11.41 0.97
CA GLY A 11 -30.16 11.13 0.36
C GLY A 11 -30.02 10.08 -0.74
N LEU A 12 -29.10 10.30 -1.68
CA LEU A 12 -28.79 9.34 -2.74
C LEU A 12 -28.33 7.99 -2.18
N ALA A 13 -27.48 8.00 -1.14
CA ALA A 13 -27.02 6.77 -0.51
C ALA A 13 -28.20 5.95 0.07
N ARG A 14 -29.14 6.59 0.76
CA ARG A 14 -30.34 5.92 1.29
C ARG A 14 -31.22 5.35 0.17
N GLU A 15 -31.43 6.11 -0.90
CA GLU A 15 -32.19 5.64 -2.06
C GLU A 15 -31.57 4.40 -2.70
N LEU A 16 -30.24 4.37 -2.82
CA LEU A 16 -29.51 3.21 -3.31
C LEU A 16 -29.64 2.00 -2.37
N LEU A 17 -29.49 2.19 -1.06
CA LEU A 17 -29.66 1.12 -0.06
C LEU A 17 -31.07 0.52 -0.12
N THR A 18 -32.12 1.36 -0.17
CA THR A 18 -33.50 0.89 -0.38
C THR A 18 -33.64 0.16 -1.72
N GLY A 19 -32.99 0.67 -2.76
CA GLY A 19 -32.93 0.04 -4.09
C GLY A 19 -32.32 -1.36 -4.07
N ILE A 20 -31.24 -1.55 -3.32
CA ILE A 20 -30.57 -2.85 -3.13
C ILE A 20 -31.50 -3.80 -2.38
N ARG A 21 -32.03 -3.39 -1.22
CA ARG A 21 -32.95 -4.21 -0.41
C ARG A 21 -34.16 -4.71 -1.19
N ARG A 22 -34.75 -3.87 -2.06
CA ARG A 22 -35.90 -4.26 -2.91
C ARG A 22 -35.54 -5.23 -4.04
N ARG A 23 -34.30 -5.19 -4.55
CA ARG A 23 -33.87 -5.98 -5.71
C ARG A 23 -33.19 -7.29 -5.33
N ALA A 24 -32.63 -7.37 -4.14
CA ALA A 24 -32.02 -8.59 -3.65
C ALA A 24 -33.05 -9.71 -3.58
N THR A 25 -32.85 -10.76 -4.38
CA THR A 25 -33.74 -11.93 -4.44
C THR A 25 -33.33 -13.03 -3.46
N LYS A 26 -32.15 -12.89 -2.86
CA LYS A 26 -31.54 -13.78 -1.88
C LYS A 26 -30.41 -13.02 -1.16
N PRO A 27 -29.90 -13.52 -0.03
CA PRO A 27 -28.64 -13.02 0.53
C PRO A 27 -27.50 -13.17 -0.47
N TRP A 28 -26.68 -12.13 -0.60
CA TRP A 28 -25.49 -12.11 -1.45
C TRP A 28 -24.23 -12.00 -0.61
N VAL A 29 -23.14 -12.58 -1.10
CA VAL A 29 -21.81 -12.39 -0.53
C VAL A 29 -21.00 -11.64 -1.56
N LEU A 30 -20.49 -10.47 -1.20
CA LEU A 30 -19.70 -9.60 -2.08
C LEU A 30 -18.35 -9.32 -1.41
N MET A 31 -17.26 -9.63 -2.12
CA MET A 31 -15.93 -9.30 -1.66
C MET A 31 -15.40 -8.07 -2.36
N GLU A 32 -14.85 -7.14 -1.59
CA GLU A 32 -14.01 -6.05 -2.10
C GLU A 32 -12.54 -6.32 -1.77
N VAL A 33 -11.63 -5.73 -2.56
CA VAL A 33 -10.17 -5.93 -2.44
C VAL A 33 -9.44 -4.59 -2.49
N CYS A 34 -9.97 -3.59 -1.81
CA CYS A 34 -9.37 -2.27 -1.72
C CYS A 34 -9.58 -1.68 -0.32
N GLY A 35 -8.49 -1.48 0.45
CA GLY A 35 -8.59 -0.90 1.79
C GLY A 35 -9.30 0.46 1.84
N GLY A 36 -9.28 1.24 0.74
CA GLY A 36 -10.06 2.48 0.64
C GLY A 36 -11.57 2.25 0.56
N GLN A 37 -12.00 1.19 -0.12
CA GLN A 37 -13.40 0.75 -0.14
C GLN A 37 -13.81 0.20 1.23
N THR A 38 -13.00 -0.69 1.82
CA THR A 38 -13.20 -1.19 3.20
C THR A 38 -13.43 -0.03 4.16
N HIS A 39 -12.52 0.95 4.16
CA HIS A 39 -12.61 2.12 5.03
C HIS A 39 -13.88 2.92 4.77
N SER A 40 -14.25 3.13 3.50
CA SER A 40 -15.46 3.89 3.15
C SER A 40 -16.75 3.17 3.57
N LEU A 41 -16.81 1.85 3.41
CA LEU A 41 -17.98 1.04 3.79
C LEU A 41 -18.19 1.08 5.31
N LEU A 42 -17.15 0.76 6.07
CA LEU A 42 -17.19 0.73 7.54
C LEU A 42 -17.43 2.12 8.14
N ARG A 43 -16.72 3.14 7.65
CA ARG A 43 -16.86 4.51 8.17
C ARG A 43 -18.28 5.06 8.04
N ASN A 44 -18.99 4.65 6.99
CA ASN A 44 -20.35 5.09 6.73
C ASN A 44 -21.42 4.07 7.16
N GLY A 45 -21.04 2.96 7.82
CA GLY A 45 -21.96 1.94 8.32
C GLY A 45 -22.76 1.20 7.24
N ILE A 46 -22.23 1.14 6.01
CA ILE A 46 -22.93 0.53 4.87
C ILE A 46 -23.05 -0.98 5.03
N ASP A 47 -22.07 -1.60 5.68
CA ASP A 47 -22.06 -3.01 6.08
C ASP A 47 -23.24 -3.34 7.00
N ALA A 48 -23.43 -2.56 8.06
CA ALA A 48 -24.54 -2.74 9.00
C ALA A 48 -25.90 -2.49 8.32
N GLU A 49 -25.98 -1.50 7.43
CA GLU A 49 -27.22 -1.24 6.68
C GLU A 49 -27.59 -2.40 5.74
N LEU A 50 -26.62 -3.13 5.20
CA LEU A 50 -26.90 -4.23 4.28
C LEU A 50 -26.98 -5.61 4.96
N GLU A 51 -26.84 -5.67 6.28
CA GLU A 51 -26.89 -6.92 7.04
C GLU A 51 -28.14 -7.76 6.73
N GLY A 52 -27.94 -9.08 6.59
CA GLY A 52 -29.00 -10.03 6.21
C GLY A 52 -29.37 -10.03 4.73
N ILE A 53 -28.91 -9.04 3.94
CA ILE A 53 -29.16 -8.94 2.49
C ILE A 53 -27.86 -9.08 1.69
N VAL A 54 -26.80 -8.40 2.12
CA VAL A 54 -25.46 -8.50 1.54
C VAL A 54 -24.45 -8.66 2.66
N GLU A 55 -23.74 -9.78 2.67
CA GLU A 55 -22.51 -9.96 3.44
C GLU A 55 -21.34 -9.35 2.65
N LEU A 56 -20.67 -8.38 3.25
CA LEU A 56 -19.47 -7.75 2.68
C LEU A 56 -18.23 -8.43 3.24
N ILE A 57 -17.48 -9.10 2.37
CA ILE A 57 -16.17 -9.66 2.69
C ILE A 57 -15.09 -8.62 2.39
N HIS A 58 -14.30 -8.28 3.40
CA HIS A 58 -13.12 -7.42 3.26
C HIS A 58 -11.92 -8.27 2.87
N GLY A 59 -11.66 -8.36 1.57
CA GLY A 59 -10.58 -9.16 1.01
C GLY A 59 -9.19 -8.54 1.19
N PRO A 60 -8.16 -9.16 0.60
CA PRO A 60 -6.76 -8.74 0.72
C PRO A 60 -6.45 -7.44 -0.07
N GLY A 61 -7.07 -6.32 0.32
CA GLY A 61 -6.97 -5.02 -0.37
C GLY A 61 -5.87 -4.09 0.15
N CYS A 62 -4.96 -4.59 0.98
CA CYS A 62 -3.87 -3.83 1.58
C CYS A 62 -2.53 -4.42 1.13
N PRO A 63 -1.76 -3.76 0.23
CA PRO A 63 -0.52 -4.32 -0.31
C PRO A 63 0.55 -4.54 0.78
N VAL A 64 0.62 -3.63 1.75
CA VAL A 64 1.50 -3.72 2.92
C VAL A 64 1.19 -4.95 3.76
N CYS A 65 -0.10 -5.22 4.00
CA CYS A 65 -0.56 -6.33 4.83
C CYS A 65 -0.33 -7.71 4.19
N VAL A 66 -0.23 -7.78 2.86
CA VAL A 66 0.00 -9.02 2.11
C VAL A 66 1.44 -9.17 1.63
N THR A 67 2.35 -8.31 2.10
CA THR A 67 3.77 -8.42 1.78
C THR A 67 4.34 -9.65 2.49
N PRO A 68 5.03 -10.57 1.78
CA PRO A 68 5.63 -11.74 2.40
C PRO A 68 6.64 -11.36 3.49
N ALA A 69 6.64 -12.08 4.61
CA ALA A 69 7.53 -11.82 5.73
C ALA A 69 9.01 -11.90 5.30
N GLU A 70 9.34 -12.78 4.36
CA GLU A 70 10.67 -12.96 3.80
C GLU A 70 11.19 -11.69 3.08
N ALA A 71 10.29 -10.94 2.43
CA ALA A 71 10.65 -9.68 1.80
C ALA A 71 10.95 -8.59 2.84
N ILE A 72 10.20 -8.59 3.95
CA ILE A 72 10.44 -7.68 5.09
C ILE A 72 11.75 -8.02 5.78
N ASP A 73 12.02 -9.31 6.02
CA ASP A 73 13.28 -9.77 6.61
C ASP A 73 14.47 -9.39 5.74
N LEU A 74 14.37 -9.56 4.41
CA LEU A 74 15.41 -9.11 3.47
C LEU A 74 15.64 -7.59 3.54
N ALA A 75 14.57 -6.78 3.63
CA ALA A 75 14.69 -5.34 3.81
C ALA A 75 15.37 -4.99 5.14
N CYS A 76 15.04 -5.69 6.23
CA CYS A 76 15.66 -5.54 7.54
C CYS A 76 17.16 -5.88 7.49
N ASP A 77 17.53 -6.98 6.84
CA ASP A 77 18.92 -7.40 6.69
C ASP A 77 19.73 -6.39 5.88
N LEU A 78 19.16 -5.83 4.81
CA LEU A 78 19.78 -4.76 4.05
C LEU A 78 19.97 -3.49 4.89
N ALA A 79 18.97 -3.09 5.67
CA ALA A 79 19.05 -1.90 6.55
C ALA A 79 20.10 -2.03 7.68
N ARG A 80 20.49 -3.24 8.04
CA ARG A 80 21.57 -3.52 9.01
C ARG A 80 22.96 -3.46 8.39
N ARG A 81 23.09 -3.53 7.06
CA ARG A 81 24.40 -3.51 6.38
C ARG A 81 25.00 -2.10 6.41
N PRO A 82 26.28 -1.95 6.78
CA PRO A 82 26.97 -0.67 6.67
C PRO A 82 26.92 -0.12 5.24
N GLY A 83 26.67 1.18 5.11
CA GLY A 83 26.61 1.87 3.81
C GLY A 83 25.32 1.68 3.01
N VAL A 84 24.35 0.91 3.51
CA VAL A 84 23.03 0.73 2.87
C VAL A 84 21.98 1.54 3.63
N LEU A 85 21.16 2.30 2.92
CA LEU A 85 19.97 2.99 3.44
C LEU A 85 18.72 2.39 2.80
N ILE A 86 17.81 1.90 3.62
CA ILE A 86 16.49 1.43 3.16
C ILE A 86 15.50 2.59 3.22
N ALA A 87 14.88 2.91 2.08
CA ALA A 87 13.79 3.86 1.99
C ALA A 87 12.46 3.12 1.82
N SER A 88 11.43 3.42 2.61
CA SER A 88 10.10 2.83 2.46
C SER A 88 8.98 3.74 2.96
N PHE A 89 7.73 3.37 2.68
CA PHE A 89 6.55 4.07 3.17
C PHE A 89 6.40 3.91 4.69
N GLY A 90 5.79 4.91 5.35
CA GLY A 90 5.77 4.99 6.82
C GLY A 90 4.96 3.87 7.50
N ASP A 91 3.92 3.39 6.85
CA ASP A 91 3.12 2.24 7.28
C ASP A 91 3.93 0.93 7.23
N MET A 92 4.75 0.77 6.20
CA MET A 92 5.59 -0.41 5.99
C MET A 92 6.60 -0.63 7.11
N LEU A 93 7.08 0.45 7.75
CA LEU A 93 8.11 0.37 8.79
C LEU A 93 7.70 -0.48 9.99
N ARG A 94 6.39 -0.58 10.27
CA ARG A 94 5.86 -1.24 11.47
C ARG A 94 5.46 -2.69 11.24
N VAL A 95 5.45 -3.15 9.99
CA VAL A 95 5.01 -4.51 9.69
C VAL A 95 6.09 -5.50 10.12
N PRO A 96 5.72 -6.53 10.88
CA PRO A 96 6.67 -7.54 11.31
C PRO A 96 7.02 -8.50 10.17
N GLY A 97 8.32 -8.76 9.99
CA GLY A 97 8.82 -9.99 9.38
C GLY A 97 8.95 -11.09 10.45
N ASN A 98 9.72 -12.15 10.15
CA ASN A 98 9.95 -13.23 11.12
C ASN A 98 10.90 -12.79 12.25
N HIS A 99 11.79 -11.82 11.99
CA HIS A 99 12.85 -11.42 12.91
C HIS A 99 12.73 -9.98 13.42
N GLY A 100 11.58 -9.33 13.17
CA GLY A 100 11.29 -7.95 13.57
C GLY A 100 10.85 -7.08 12.40
N SER A 101 10.81 -5.77 12.62
CA SER A 101 10.37 -4.78 11.64
C SER A 101 11.49 -3.81 11.26
N LEU A 102 11.30 -3.06 10.17
CA LEU A 102 12.21 -1.97 9.79
C LEU A 102 12.30 -0.88 10.88
N LEU A 103 11.22 -0.69 11.66
CA LEU A 103 11.23 0.20 12.81
C LEU A 103 12.18 -0.30 13.90
N ASP A 104 12.21 -1.61 14.18
CA ASP A 104 13.14 -2.21 15.14
C ASP A 104 14.59 -2.09 14.67
N VAL A 105 14.84 -2.29 13.38
CA VAL A 105 16.17 -2.08 12.79
C VAL A 105 16.62 -0.63 12.96
N ARG A 106 15.71 0.33 12.75
CA ARG A 106 16.00 1.76 12.92
C ARG A 106 16.33 2.11 14.38
N THR A 107 15.62 1.56 15.36
CA THR A 107 15.93 1.80 16.79
C THR A 107 17.25 1.19 17.21
N GLN A 108 17.70 0.14 16.52
CA GLN A 108 19.00 -0.51 16.69
C GLN A 108 20.14 0.17 15.92
N GLY A 109 19.89 1.33 15.28
CA GLY A 109 20.90 2.12 14.57
C GLY A 109 21.06 1.80 13.08
N GLY A 110 20.27 0.87 12.55
CA GLY A 110 20.18 0.61 11.11
C GLY A 110 19.63 1.81 10.34
N GLN A 111 19.98 1.89 9.06
CA GLN A 111 19.66 3.06 8.24
C GLN A 111 18.33 2.86 7.52
N VAL A 112 17.26 3.41 8.09
CA VAL A 112 15.91 3.37 7.52
C VAL A 112 15.34 4.78 7.41
N ARG A 113 14.88 5.16 6.22
CA ARG A 113 14.24 6.46 5.94
C ARG A 113 12.80 6.27 5.48
N THR A 114 11.90 7.06 6.05
CA THR A 114 10.52 7.15 5.56
C THR A 114 10.46 8.08 4.35
N VAL A 115 9.78 7.64 3.30
CA VAL A 115 9.51 8.42 2.08
C VAL A 115 8.02 8.45 1.78
N TYR A 116 7.57 9.45 1.03
CA TYR A 116 6.18 9.58 0.58
C TYR A 116 6.00 9.16 -0.88
N SER A 117 7.10 9.14 -1.64
CA SER A 117 7.11 8.67 -3.02
C SER A 117 8.40 7.89 -3.35
N PRO A 118 8.37 7.01 -4.38
CA PRO A 118 9.58 6.40 -4.92
C PRO A 118 10.61 7.43 -5.42
N LEU A 119 10.16 8.61 -5.88
CA LEU A 119 11.04 9.68 -6.35
C LEU A 119 11.82 10.35 -5.20
N ASP A 120 11.28 10.33 -3.97
CA ASP A 120 12.02 10.81 -2.80
C ASP A 120 13.25 9.92 -2.56
N ALA A 121 13.15 8.61 -2.80
CA ALA A 121 14.26 7.68 -2.68
C ALA A 121 15.34 7.91 -3.76
N VAL A 122 14.92 8.28 -4.98
CA VAL A 122 15.86 8.71 -6.04
C VAL A 122 16.60 9.98 -5.63
N GLU A 123 15.89 10.95 -5.05
CA GLU A 123 16.50 12.18 -4.56
C GLU A 123 17.44 11.95 -3.36
N LEU A 124 17.11 11.00 -2.48
CA LEU A 124 18.01 10.55 -1.42
C LEU A 124 19.30 9.95 -1.99
N ALA A 125 19.20 9.07 -2.98
CA ALA A 125 20.37 8.48 -3.66
C ALA A 125 21.28 9.56 -4.27
N ARG A 126 20.69 10.60 -4.87
CA ARG A 126 21.44 11.74 -5.43
C ARG A 126 22.16 12.57 -4.37
N ARG A 127 21.58 12.70 -3.17
CA ARG A 127 22.14 13.50 -2.06
C ARG A 127 23.16 12.73 -1.21
N GLU A 128 23.07 11.41 -1.19
CA GLU A 128 23.94 10.53 -0.40
C GLU A 128 24.74 9.57 -1.33
N PRO A 129 25.66 10.10 -2.17
CA PRO A 129 26.34 9.30 -3.20
C PRO A 129 27.24 8.18 -2.62
N ASP A 130 27.72 8.35 -1.38
CA ASP A 130 28.58 7.38 -0.70
C ASP A 130 27.81 6.18 -0.10
N ARG A 131 26.48 6.12 -0.31
CA ARG A 131 25.61 5.08 0.25
C ARG A 131 24.74 4.45 -0.82
N GLN A 132 24.51 3.15 -0.68
CA GLN A 132 23.50 2.45 -1.47
C GLN A 132 22.12 2.77 -0.92
N VAL A 133 21.29 3.46 -1.70
CA VAL A 133 19.89 3.70 -1.37
C VAL A 133 19.03 2.64 -2.03
N VAL A 134 18.36 1.83 -1.21
CA VAL A 134 17.45 0.79 -1.66
C VAL A 134 16.03 1.20 -1.32
N PHE A 135 15.18 1.41 -2.33
CA PHE A 135 13.76 1.61 -2.12
C PHE A 135 13.05 0.26 -1.99
N PHE A 136 12.39 0.03 -0.86
CA PHE A 136 11.55 -1.15 -0.63
C PHE A 136 10.19 -0.92 -1.27
N ALA A 137 10.05 -1.41 -2.51
CA ALA A 137 8.92 -1.14 -3.38
C ALA A 137 7.78 -2.13 -3.11
N VAL A 138 6.84 -1.68 -2.27
CA VAL A 138 5.60 -2.39 -1.93
C VAL A 138 4.42 -1.66 -2.54
N GLY A 139 3.42 -2.40 -3.00
CA GLY A 139 2.22 -1.82 -3.59
C GLY A 139 1.57 -2.73 -4.63
N PHE A 140 0.33 -2.40 -4.96
CA PHE A 140 -0.40 -2.99 -6.08
C PHE A 140 -0.09 -2.26 -7.39
N GLU A 141 -0.86 -2.57 -8.43
CA GLU A 141 -0.76 -2.01 -9.78
C GLU A 141 -0.87 -0.48 -9.79
N THR A 142 -1.52 0.14 -8.80
CA THR A 142 -1.62 1.59 -8.68
C THR A 142 -0.31 2.25 -8.23
N THR A 143 0.54 1.52 -7.52
CA THR A 143 1.84 2.03 -7.03
C THR A 143 2.98 1.69 -8.00
N THR A 144 2.89 0.57 -8.73
CA THR A 144 3.94 0.10 -9.64
C THR A 144 4.38 1.14 -10.69
N PRO A 145 3.50 1.95 -11.31
CA PRO A 145 3.92 2.99 -12.25
C PRO A 145 4.83 4.05 -11.63
N ALA A 146 4.61 4.44 -10.37
CA ALA A 146 5.47 5.40 -9.68
C ALA A 146 6.86 4.80 -9.40
N THR A 147 6.93 3.51 -9.06
CA THR A 147 8.20 2.78 -8.92
C THR A 147 8.94 2.72 -10.26
N ALA A 148 8.25 2.43 -11.36
CA ALA A 148 8.86 2.42 -12.70
C ALA A 148 9.40 3.81 -13.09
N LEU A 149 8.66 4.88 -12.77
CA LEU A 149 9.12 6.26 -12.98
C LEU A 149 10.39 6.57 -12.17
N ALA A 150 10.52 6.04 -10.96
CA ALA A 150 11.75 6.19 -10.17
C ALA A 150 12.95 5.53 -10.84
N VAL A 151 12.79 4.35 -11.46
CA VAL A 151 13.87 3.72 -12.25
C VAL A 151 14.28 4.62 -13.41
N LEU A 152 13.31 5.12 -14.19
CA LEU A 152 13.58 6.00 -15.32
C LEU A 152 14.28 7.30 -14.87
N GLN A 153 13.89 7.84 -13.71
CA GLN A 153 14.50 9.05 -13.19
C GLN A 153 15.92 8.81 -12.67
N ALA A 154 16.17 7.68 -12.01
CA ALA A 154 17.50 7.29 -11.55
C ALA A 154 18.46 7.09 -12.74
N ASP A 155 18.00 6.45 -13.82
CA ASP A 155 18.76 6.28 -15.07
C ASP A 155 19.08 7.63 -15.72
N ARG A 156 18.11 8.55 -15.82
CA ARG A 156 18.34 9.92 -16.33
C ARG A 156 19.38 10.68 -15.53
N TYR A 157 19.45 10.46 -14.21
CA TYR A 157 20.46 11.03 -13.34
C TYR A 157 21.76 10.23 -13.29
N ARG A 158 21.82 9.08 -13.96
CA ARG A 158 22.96 8.14 -13.96
C ARG A 158 23.38 7.75 -12.55
N LEU A 159 22.40 7.47 -11.69
CA LEU A 159 22.66 7.05 -10.31
C LEU A 159 23.07 5.59 -10.28
N GLU A 160 24.29 5.32 -9.84
CA GLU A 160 24.81 3.95 -9.66
C GLU A 160 24.46 3.38 -8.27
N ASN A 161 24.06 4.25 -7.33
CA ASN A 161 23.81 3.90 -5.93
C ASN A 161 22.32 3.77 -5.59
N PHE A 162 21.43 3.69 -6.60
CA PHE A 162 20.00 3.48 -6.40
C PHE A 162 19.61 2.04 -6.76
N SER A 163 18.80 1.40 -5.92
CA SER A 163 18.28 0.05 -6.18
C SER A 163 16.85 -0.11 -5.67
N LEU A 164 16.17 -1.11 -6.21
CA LEU A 164 14.83 -1.49 -5.79
C LEU A 164 14.85 -2.86 -5.16
N LEU A 165 14.24 -3.00 -3.97
CA LEU A 165 13.77 -4.27 -3.47
C LEU A 165 12.29 -4.41 -3.86
N VAL A 166 12.01 -5.14 -4.92
CA VAL A 166 10.67 -5.23 -5.51
C VAL A 166 9.83 -6.29 -4.79
N ALA A 167 8.79 -5.84 -4.10
CA ALA A 167 7.78 -6.66 -3.45
C ALA A 167 6.36 -6.23 -3.87
N HIS A 168 6.21 -5.82 -5.14
CA HIS A 168 4.90 -5.54 -5.71
C HIS A 168 4.06 -6.81 -5.81
N VAL A 169 2.78 -6.69 -5.46
CA VAL A 169 1.80 -7.77 -5.51
C VAL A 169 0.75 -7.40 -6.55
N ARG A 170 0.21 -8.40 -7.24
CA ARG A 170 -0.90 -8.17 -8.18
C ARG A 170 -2.20 -8.55 -7.50
N VAL A 171 -3.21 -7.70 -7.65
CA VAL A 171 -4.58 -8.10 -7.32
C VAL A 171 -4.99 -9.11 -8.38
N GLN A 172 -5.29 -10.34 -7.96
CA GLN A 172 -5.71 -11.38 -8.89
C GLN A 172 -7.01 -10.91 -9.59
N PRO A 173 -7.11 -11.06 -10.92
CA PRO A 173 -8.37 -10.80 -11.61
C PRO A 173 -9.50 -11.62 -10.97
N ALA A 174 -10.68 -11.02 -10.81
CA ALA A 174 -11.85 -11.78 -10.41
C ALA A 174 -12.11 -12.86 -11.48
N MET A 175 -12.09 -14.13 -11.06
CA MET A 175 -12.48 -15.29 -11.88
C MET A 175 -13.98 -15.51 -11.80
#